data_AF-A0A7G8G0A5-F1
#
_entry.id   AF-A0A7G8G0A5-F1
#
_cell.length_a   1.000
_cell.length_b   1.000
_cell.length_c   1.000
_cell.angle_alpha   90.00
_cell.angle_beta   90.00
_cell.angle_gamma   90.00
#
_symmetry.space_group_name_H-M   'P 1'
#
loop_
_entity.id
_entity.type
_entity.pdbx_description
1 polymer ?
#
loop_
_entity_poly.entity_id
_entity_poly.type
_entity_poly.pdbx_seq_one_letter_code
_entity_poly.pdbx_strand_id
1 'polypeptide(L)'
;MVDLSVRELPLFPLPDVVLFPSDVLPLHIFESRYRMMLQSVLETDRRFGVVRWDPNQQTMAAVGCCAEVIQHQSGDDGRSNIVTLGQQRFRVLNVTRETPFRSAMVSWIEDEPVDNTSELESLAATVTQALKDVVELTGKLTDSKSSLPDDLPDLPRELSFWIGAHLGGPVADQQQDLLELTSTRAPGAGVRNVGRDPTSARCPHSFTRHPVRDRSEQWLMPSTTVLIPTAAALLLLGCAYQLWNRRNRAYHSSESVAAAYDAWTDDQLLESLWGEHVHLGHYGTPAKPRDFRQAKADFVHELVRWSGFDQLPPGSRVLDVGCGIGGSARILSRDYGLDVLGISISPAQINRATQLTPDTLSCRFAVMDALNLQLEDQTFDAVWSVEAGPHMPDKQRFADELLRVLKPGGRLAVADWNRRDPVDGALDRRERWVMHQLLTQWAHPEFASIRGFRQNLEISPHQRGTISTDDWTDATLPSWSDSILEGIRRPNAILRLGPKAVLQGLRETPTLLLMRWAFARGMMQFGVFKTDHA
;
A
#
# COMPACT_ATOMS: atom_id res chain seq x y z
N MET A 1 15.51 -46.45 10.34
CA MET A 1 14.77 -45.48 11.17
C MET A 1 15.55 -44.18 11.08
N VAL A 2 15.09 -43.23 10.28
CA VAL A 2 15.68 -41.89 10.26
C VAL A 2 15.36 -41.28 11.62
N ASP A 3 16.39 -40.91 12.36
CA ASP A 3 16.27 -40.32 13.69
C ASP A 3 15.64 -38.92 13.51
N LEU A 4 14.32 -38.84 13.63
CA LEU A 4 13.60 -37.57 13.50
C LEU A 4 13.98 -36.74 14.73
N SER A 5 14.93 -35.82 14.56
CA SER A 5 15.27 -34.84 15.58
C SER A 5 14.09 -33.89 15.72
N VAL A 6 13.31 -34.14 16.77
CA VAL A 6 12.08 -33.43 17.09
C VAL A 6 12.41 -32.32 18.09
N ARG A 7 11.95 -31.09 17.81
CA ARG A 7 12.23 -29.90 18.63
C ARG A 7 11.00 -29.02 18.77
N GLU A 8 10.82 -28.42 19.95
CA GLU A 8 9.80 -27.38 20.13
C GLU A 8 10.34 -26.02 19.65
N LEU A 9 9.55 -25.33 18.83
CA LEU A 9 9.93 -24.06 18.21
C LEU A 9 8.77 -23.04 18.36
N PRO A 10 9.05 -21.80 18.80
CA PRO A 10 8.12 -20.69 18.66
C PRO A 10 7.83 -20.46 17.17
N LEU A 11 6.57 -20.25 16.81
CA LEU A 11 6.14 -20.02 15.43
C LEU A 11 5.68 -18.58 15.23
N PHE A 12 6.06 -18.03 14.08
CA PHE A 12 5.62 -16.75 13.57
C PHE A 12 4.91 -16.95 12.22
N PRO A 13 3.58 -17.13 12.25
CA PRO A 13 2.78 -17.18 11.03
C PRO A 13 2.72 -15.82 10.35
N LEU A 14 3.14 -15.74 9.09
CA LEU A 14 3.13 -14.51 8.30
C LEU A 14 2.24 -14.67 7.05
N PRO A 15 1.37 -13.69 6.75
CA PRO A 15 0.44 -13.78 5.62
C PRO A 15 1.19 -13.77 4.29
N ASP A 16 1.07 -14.85 3.53
CA ASP A 16 1.69 -15.04 2.21
C ASP A 16 3.22 -14.82 2.16
N VAL A 17 3.92 -14.98 3.29
CA VAL A 17 5.39 -14.95 3.35
C VAL A 17 5.93 -16.38 3.46
N VAL A 18 6.82 -16.74 2.54
CA VAL A 18 7.55 -18.02 2.55
C VAL A 18 9.04 -17.70 2.70
N LEU A 19 9.64 -18.10 3.82
CA LEU A 19 11.08 -17.95 4.04
C LEU A 19 11.83 -19.16 3.52
N PHE A 20 12.92 -18.95 2.79
CA PHE A 20 13.82 -20.00 2.32
C PHE A 20 15.12 -20.06 3.15
N PRO A 21 15.80 -21.23 3.20
CA PRO A 21 17.16 -21.31 3.72
C PRO A 21 18.11 -20.32 3.02
N SER A 22 19.00 -19.71 3.79
CA SER A 22 19.95 -18.67 3.38
C SER A 22 19.33 -17.34 2.92
N ASP A 23 18.00 -17.19 2.96
CA ASP A 23 17.33 -15.94 2.61
C ASP A 23 17.24 -14.99 3.81
N VAL A 24 17.26 -13.69 3.54
CA VAL A 24 17.23 -12.64 4.57
C VAL A 24 15.85 -12.02 4.65
N LEU A 25 15.24 -12.07 5.84
CA LEU A 25 13.91 -11.52 6.09
C LEU A 25 13.95 -10.46 7.20
N PRO A 26 13.86 -9.17 6.83
CA PRO A 26 13.67 -8.07 7.78
C PRO A 26 12.23 -8.07 8.31
N LEU A 27 12.05 -7.90 9.62
CA LEU A 27 10.74 -7.89 10.27
C LEU A 27 10.62 -6.73 11.26
N HIS A 28 9.44 -6.10 11.26
CA HIS A 28 9.05 -5.14 12.30
C HIS A 28 8.12 -5.82 13.30
N ILE A 29 8.59 -5.98 14.53
CA ILE A 29 7.88 -6.63 15.63
C ILE A 29 7.21 -5.57 16.50
N PHE A 30 5.89 -5.48 16.43
CA PHE A 30 5.10 -4.51 17.21
C PHE A 30 3.99 -5.15 18.04
N GLU A 31 3.40 -6.26 17.60
CA GLU A 31 2.36 -6.96 18.35
C GLU A 31 2.90 -7.55 19.67
N SER A 32 2.17 -7.35 20.77
CA SER A 32 2.57 -7.77 22.13
C SER A 32 2.96 -9.24 22.23
N ARG A 33 2.24 -10.13 21.53
CA ARG A 33 2.55 -11.57 21.48
C ARG A 33 3.90 -11.87 20.85
N TYR A 34 4.26 -11.18 19.78
CA TYR A 34 5.53 -11.40 19.09
C TYR A 34 6.68 -10.64 19.75
N ARG A 35 6.39 -9.57 20.50
CA ARG A 35 7.36 -8.95 21.42
C ARG A 35 7.78 -9.93 22.52
N MET A 36 6.81 -10.62 23.13
CA MET A 36 7.08 -11.69 24.11
C MET A 36 7.83 -12.86 23.47
N MET A 37 7.43 -13.26 22.25
CA MET A 37 8.13 -14.30 21.49
C MET A 37 9.60 -13.91 21.26
N LEU A 38 9.84 -12.70 20.74
CA LEU A 38 11.18 -12.21 20.43
C LEU A 38 12.05 -12.17 21.69
N GLN A 39 11.52 -11.68 22.81
CA GLN A 39 12.27 -11.68 24.07
C GLN A 39 12.68 -13.10 24.48
N SER A 40 11.76 -14.06 24.43
CA SER A 40 12.04 -15.47 24.74
C SER A 40 13.06 -16.10 23.76
N VAL A 41 13.00 -15.72 22.49
CA VAL A 41 13.90 -16.22 21.45
C VAL A 41 15.32 -15.63 21.62
N LEU A 42 15.43 -14.35 21.97
CA LEU A 42 16.72 -13.68 22.20
C LEU A 42 17.46 -14.20 23.45
N GLU A 43 16.72 -14.69 24.46
CA GLU A 43 17.25 -15.32 25.67
C GLU A 43 17.68 -16.78 25.46
N THR A 44 17.29 -17.38 24.34
CA THR A 44 17.60 -18.78 23.99
C THR A 44 18.60 -18.83 22.83
N ASP A 45 18.33 -19.59 21.77
CA ASP A 45 19.25 -19.76 20.64
C ASP A 45 18.92 -18.86 19.45
N ARG A 46 18.12 -17.80 19.67
CA ARG A 46 17.75 -16.80 18.66
C ARG A 46 16.99 -17.36 17.45
N ARG A 47 16.38 -18.54 17.61
CA ARG A 47 15.66 -19.24 16.55
C ARG A 47 14.16 -19.30 16.78
N PHE A 48 13.41 -19.10 15.71
CA PHE A 48 11.96 -19.28 15.65
C PHE A 48 11.54 -19.73 14.25
N GLY A 49 10.35 -20.29 14.11
CA GLY A 49 9.84 -20.81 12.85
C GLY A 49 9.00 -19.79 12.11
N VAL A 50 9.39 -19.43 10.90
CA VAL A 50 8.53 -18.69 9.97
C VAL A 50 7.70 -19.71 9.18
N VAL A 51 6.39 -19.54 9.25
CA VAL A 51 5.41 -20.40 8.58
C VAL A 51 4.46 -19.53 7.79
N ARG A 52 4.16 -19.93 6.56
CA ARG A 52 3.17 -19.22 5.76
C ARG A 52 1.79 -19.36 6.41
N TRP A 53 1.11 -18.24 6.56
CA TRP A 53 -0.32 -18.18 6.84
C TRP A 53 -1.07 -17.88 5.55
N ASP A 54 -1.97 -18.77 5.13
CA ASP A 54 -2.88 -18.51 4.02
C ASP A 54 -4.06 -17.67 4.54
N PRO A 55 -4.15 -16.37 4.19
CA PRO A 55 -5.22 -15.51 4.67
C PRO A 55 -6.61 -15.89 4.11
N ASN A 56 -6.65 -16.60 2.98
CA ASN A 56 -7.91 -17.02 2.34
C ASN A 56 -8.50 -18.24 3.03
N GLN A 57 -7.66 -19.22 3.33
CA GLN A 57 -8.08 -20.47 4.00
C GLN A 57 -8.03 -20.35 5.54
N GLN A 58 -7.41 -19.29 6.06
CA GLN A 58 -7.13 -19.12 7.49
C GLN A 58 -6.39 -20.32 8.09
N THR A 59 -5.44 -20.86 7.34
CA THR A 59 -4.66 -22.03 7.72
C THR A 59 -3.17 -21.75 7.64
N MET A 60 -2.42 -22.39 8.53
CA MET A 60 -0.96 -22.37 8.52
C MET A 60 -0.44 -23.51 7.65
N ALA A 61 0.60 -23.24 6.87
CA ALA A 61 1.28 -24.27 6.10
C ALA A 61 1.92 -25.32 7.01
N ALA A 62 2.01 -26.56 6.51
CA ALA A 62 2.59 -27.67 7.27
C ALA A 62 4.12 -27.62 7.32
N VAL A 63 4.75 -26.89 6.40
CA VAL A 63 6.21 -26.73 6.31
C VAL A 63 6.58 -25.25 6.38
N GLY A 64 7.63 -24.96 7.14
CA GLY A 64 8.19 -23.63 7.28
C GLY A 64 9.72 -23.64 7.29
N CYS A 65 10.32 -22.49 7.54
CA CYS A 65 11.76 -22.34 7.67
C CYS A 65 12.11 -21.73 9.03
N CYS A 66 13.10 -22.32 9.70
CA CYS A 66 13.66 -21.76 10.92
C CYS A 66 14.45 -20.50 10.58
N ALA A 67 14.10 -19.39 11.22
CA ALA A 67 14.76 -18.11 11.11
C ALA A 67 15.65 -17.88 12.33
N GLU A 68 16.88 -17.45 12.10
CA GLU A 68 17.80 -17.01 13.16
C GLU A 68 17.90 -15.48 13.16
N VAL A 69 17.77 -14.85 14.33
CA VAL A 69 17.92 -13.39 14.47
C VAL A 69 19.39 -13.02 14.40
N ILE A 70 19.80 -12.39 13.30
CA ILE A 70 21.19 -11.94 13.07
C ILE A 70 21.41 -10.48 13.50
N GLN A 71 20.37 -9.66 13.45
CA GLN A 71 20.41 -8.27 13.91
C GLN A 71 19.11 -7.93 14.63
N HIS A 72 19.21 -7.15 15.70
CA HIS A 72 18.09 -6.70 16.50
C HIS A 72 18.32 -5.26 16.97
N GLN A 73 17.29 -4.43 16.81
CA GLN A 73 17.23 -3.06 17.30
C GLN A 73 15.90 -2.87 18.03
N SER A 74 15.96 -2.60 19.33
CA SER A 74 14.78 -2.24 20.13
C SER A 74 14.53 -0.73 20.07
N GLY A 75 13.28 -0.33 19.88
CA GLY A 75 12.83 1.05 20.09
C GLY A 75 12.42 1.30 21.55
N ASP A 76 12.34 2.57 21.93
CA ASP A 76 12.00 3.00 23.29
C ASP A 76 10.53 2.70 23.68
N ASP A 77 9.67 2.42 22.69
CA ASP A 77 8.29 1.95 22.86
C ASP A 77 8.17 0.41 22.98
N GLY A 78 9.32 -0.27 22.96
CA GLY A 78 9.51 -1.72 22.99
C GLY A 78 9.06 -2.45 21.71
N ARG A 79 8.84 -1.73 20.59
CA ARG A 79 8.85 -2.34 19.26
C ARG A 79 10.28 -2.74 18.91
N SER A 80 10.45 -3.66 17.97
CA SER A 80 11.78 -4.10 17.55
C SER A 80 11.85 -4.30 16.04
N ASN A 81 12.90 -3.76 15.42
CA ASN A 81 13.29 -4.14 14.07
C ASN A 81 14.31 -5.28 14.17
N ILE A 82 14.04 -6.38 13.49
CA ILE A 82 14.97 -7.51 13.41
C ILE A 82 15.31 -7.81 11.96
N VAL A 83 16.53 -8.30 11.74
CA VAL A 83 16.92 -8.94 10.49
C VAL A 83 17.14 -10.42 10.82
N THR A 84 16.54 -11.29 10.03
CA THR A 84 16.62 -12.74 10.23
C THR A 84 17.21 -13.43 9.01
N LEU A 85 17.87 -14.56 9.24
CA LEU A 85 18.43 -15.42 8.22
C LEU A 85 17.76 -16.79 8.28
N GLY A 86 17.18 -17.25 7.16
CA GLY A 86 16.64 -18.59 7.04
C GLY A 86 17.73 -19.65 7.19
N GLN A 87 17.48 -20.65 8.02
CA GLN A 87 18.44 -21.70 8.38
C GLN A 87 18.06 -23.03 7.71
N GLN A 88 17.04 -23.69 8.25
CA GLN A 88 16.65 -25.03 7.85
C GLN A 88 15.14 -25.17 7.82
N ARG A 89 14.66 -25.98 6.88
CA ARG A 89 13.23 -26.30 6.74
C ARG A 89 12.79 -27.28 7.82
N PHE A 90 11.56 -27.12 8.27
CA PHE A 90 10.94 -28.02 9.23
C PHE A 90 9.49 -28.30 8.85
N ARG A 91 8.98 -29.44 9.31
CA ARG A 91 7.56 -29.79 9.26
C ARG A 91 6.94 -29.61 10.64
N VAL A 92 5.80 -28.94 10.70
CA VAL A 92 4.98 -28.82 11.91
C VAL A 92 4.31 -30.16 12.18
N LEU A 93 4.56 -30.75 13.35
CA LEU A 93 3.95 -32.01 13.77
C LEU A 93 2.65 -31.74 14.53
N ASN A 94 2.72 -30.90 15.55
CA ASN A 94 1.57 -30.44 16.32
C ASN A 94 1.86 -29.09 17.00
N VAL A 95 0.84 -28.24 17.08
CA VAL A 95 0.91 -26.99 17.84
C VAL A 95 0.77 -27.34 19.33
N THR A 96 1.81 -27.08 20.12
CA THR A 96 1.87 -27.38 21.56
C THR A 96 1.21 -26.27 22.39
N ARG A 97 1.24 -25.04 21.88
CA ARG A 97 0.73 -23.84 22.57
C ARG A 97 0.21 -22.82 21.57
N GLU A 98 -0.90 -22.17 21.87
CA GLU A 98 -1.49 -21.10 21.04
C GLU A 98 -1.23 -19.69 21.58
N THR A 99 -1.22 -19.52 22.91
CA THR A 99 -1.13 -18.20 23.57
C THR A 99 0.08 -18.09 24.48
N PRO A 100 0.81 -16.95 24.53
CA PRO A 100 0.50 -15.70 23.84
C PRO A 100 0.89 -15.73 22.35
N PHE A 101 1.86 -16.56 21.97
CA PHE A 101 2.23 -16.87 20.59
C PHE A 101 2.21 -18.39 20.39
N ARG A 102 2.18 -18.82 19.13
CA ARG A 102 2.15 -20.25 18.80
C ARG A 102 3.52 -20.88 19.05
N SER A 103 3.53 -22.06 19.65
CA SER A 103 4.67 -22.95 19.66
C SER A 103 4.25 -24.30 19.11
N ALA A 104 5.14 -24.97 18.40
CA ALA A 104 4.85 -26.28 17.86
C ALA A 104 6.05 -27.22 18.01
N MET A 105 5.74 -28.50 18.07
CA MET A 105 6.74 -29.52 17.85
C MET A 105 7.00 -29.65 16.36
N VAL A 106 8.27 -29.59 15.97
CA VAL A 106 8.69 -29.64 14.58
C VAL A 106 9.71 -30.75 14.36
N SER A 107 9.72 -31.30 13.15
CA SER A 107 10.79 -32.19 12.67
C SER A 107 11.56 -31.52 11.56
N TRP A 108 12.89 -31.56 11.61
CA TRP A 108 13.73 -31.05 10.53
C TRP A 108 13.54 -31.84 9.24
N ILE A 109 13.53 -31.14 8.11
CA ILE A 109 13.47 -31.74 6.78
C ILE A 109 14.90 -31.81 6.24
N GLU A 110 15.30 -33.02 5.87
CA GLU A 110 16.54 -33.27 5.12
C GLU A 110 16.19 -33.59 3.67
N ASP A 111 17.04 -33.14 2.75
CA ASP A 111 16.90 -33.48 1.33
C ASP A 111 17.30 -34.92 1.07
N GLU A 112 16.68 -35.53 0.06
CA GLU A 112 17.05 -36.86 -0.38
C GLU A 112 18.51 -36.89 -0.87
N PRO A 113 19.28 -37.94 -0.53
CA PRO A 113 20.65 -38.06 -1.00
C PRO A 113 20.69 -38.09 -2.53
N VAL A 114 21.64 -37.36 -3.10
CA VAL A 114 21.78 -37.22 -4.55
C VAL A 114 22.63 -38.38 -5.08
N ASP A 115 22.01 -39.27 -5.86
CA ASP A 115 22.71 -40.43 -6.46
C ASP A 115 23.67 -40.06 -7.60
N ASN A 116 23.47 -38.89 -8.25
CA ASN A 116 24.27 -38.44 -9.38
C ASN A 116 24.53 -36.93 -9.33
N THR A 117 25.62 -36.54 -8.66
CA THR A 117 26.02 -35.13 -8.47
C THR A 117 26.32 -34.42 -9.78
N SER A 118 26.93 -35.11 -10.75
CA SER A 118 27.35 -34.52 -12.03
C SER A 118 26.16 -34.05 -12.89
N GLU A 119 25.07 -34.81 -12.89
CA GLU A 119 23.83 -34.44 -13.57
C GLU A 119 23.18 -33.20 -12.92
N LEU A 120 23.27 -33.10 -11.59
CA LEU A 120 22.68 -32.03 -10.81
C LEU A 120 23.47 -30.71 -10.97
N GLU A 121 24.80 -30.80 -11.06
CA GLU A 121 25.67 -29.68 -11.44
C GLU A 121 25.39 -29.21 -12.88
N SER A 122 25.20 -30.14 -13.82
CA SER A 122 24.84 -29.81 -15.21
C SER A 122 23.48 -29.11 -15.29
N LEU A 123 22.50 -29.57 -14.51
CA LEU A 123 21.19 -28.93 -14.42
C LEU A 123 21.28 -27.54 -13.80
N ALA A 124 22.05 -27.36 -12.72
CA ALA A 124 22.27 -26.06 -12.09
C ALA A 124 22.92 -25.07 -13.07
N ALA A 125 23.96 -25.49 -13.81
CA ALA A 125 24.57 -24.66 -14.84
C ALA A 125 23.56 -24.25 -15.93
N THR A 126 22.69 -25.18 -16.34
CA THR A 126 21.62 -24.92 -17.32
C THR A 126 20.60 -23.92 -16.79
N VAL A 127 20.16 -24.06 -15.54
CA VAL A 127 19.20 -23.15 -14.90
C VAL A 127 19.81 -21.77 -14.70
N THR A 128 21.06 -21.69 -14.24
CA THR A 128 21.80 -20.42 -14.12
C THR A 128 21.93 -19.73 -15.47
N GLN A 129 22.22 -20.47 -16.54
CA GLN A 129 22.28 -19.89 -17.89
C GLN A 129 20.90 -19.42 -18.36
N ALA A 130 19.84 -20.20 -18.15
CA ALA A 130 18.48 -19.79 -18.50
C ALA A 130 18.05 -18.54 -17.72
N LEU A 131 18.42 -18.42 -16.45
CA LEU A 131 18.16 -17.23 -15.63
C LEU A 131 18.92 -16.01 -16.17
N LYS A 132 20.21 -16.19 -16.52
CA LYS A 132 21.02 -15.15 -17.19
C LYS A 132 20.38 -14.72 -18.50
N ASP A 133 19.95 -15.67 -19.32
CA ASP A 133 19.30 -15.40 -20.60
C ASP A 133 17.98 -14.65 -20.41
N VAL A 134 17.15 -15.03 -19.42
CA VAL A 134 15.91 -14.32 -19.10
C VAL A 134 16.19 -12.89 -18.64
N VAL A 135 17.18 -12.68 -17.76
CA VAL A 135 17.54 -11.34 -17.28
C VAL A 135 18.17 -10.50 -18.39
N GLU A 136 19.01 -11.09 -19.24
CA GLU A 136 19.64 -10.41 -20.38
C GLU A 136 18.62 -10.09 -21.47
N LEU A 137 17.73 -11.02 -21.83
CA LEU A 137 16.65 -10.80 -22.79
C LEU A 137 15.67 -9.77 -22.25
N THR A 138 15.30 -9.84 -20.96
CA THR A 138 14.47 -8.82 -20.32
C THR A 138 15.18 -7.47 -20.33
N GLY A 139 16.48 -7.43 -20.04
CA GLY A 139 17.32 -6.23 -20.12
C GLY A 139 17.38 -5.64 -21.53
N LYS A 140 17.56 -6.47 -22.56
CA LYS A 140 17.54 -6.08 -23.99
C LYS A 140 16.15 -5.61 -24.45
N LEU A 141 15.09 -6.25 -23.97
CA LEU A 141 13.69 -5.90 -24.28
C LEU A 141 13.23 -4.63 -23.53
N THR A 142 13.83 -4.32 -22.39
CA THR A 142 13.48 -3.16 -21.55
C THR A 142 14.51 -2.02 -21.60
N ASP A 143 15.55 -2.18 -22.43
CA ASP A 143 16.72 -1.28 -22.56
C ASP A 143 17.28 -0.83 -21.20
N SER A 144 17.37 -1.80 -20.28
CA SER A 144 17.86 -1.63 -18.92
C SER A 144 19.12 -2.46 -18.71
N LYS A 145 20.14 -1.87 -18.09
CA LYS A 145 21.31 -2.61 -17.59
C LYS A 145 20.93 -3.35 -16.30
N SER A 146 20.06 -4.35 -16.39
CA SER A 146 19.85 -5.30 -15.29
C SER A 146 20.80 -6.47 -15.47
N SER A 147 21.79 -6.59 -14.58
CA SER A 147 22.58 -7.82 -14.42
C SER A 147 22.07 -8.58 -13.20
N LEU A 148 22.23 -9.91 -13.24
CA LEU A 148 22.15 -10.70 -12.01
C LEU A 148 23.25 -10.24 -11.04
N PRO A 149 23.08 -10.45 -9.73
CA PRO A 149 24.16 -10.31 -8.77
C PRO A 149 25.36 -11.18 -9.19
N ASP A 150 26.57 -10.69 -8.96
CA ASP A 150 27.80 -11.42 -9.30
C ASP A 150 28.01 -12.66 -8.41
N ASP A 151 27.30 -12.75 -7.28
CA ASP A 151 27.41 -13.72 -6.20
C ASP A 151 26.24 -14.72 -6.15
N LEU A 152 25.81 -15.25 -7.30
CA LEU A 152 24.84 -16.35 -7.33
C LEU A 152 25.41 -17.61 -6.63
N PRO A 153 24.60 -18.37 -5.88
CA PRO A 153 25.05 -19.60 -5.26
C PRO A 153 25.48 -20.65 -6.29
N ASP A 154 26.67 -21.25 -6.09
CA ASP A 154 27.21 -22.30 -6.96
C ASP A 154 26.61 -23.68 -6.66
N LEU A 155 26.13 -23.89 -5.42
CA LEU A 155 25.55 -25.16 -5.01
C LEU A 155 24.11 -25.28 -5.54
N PRO A 156 23.76 -26.37 -6.25
CA PRO A 156 22.44 -26.50 -6.88
C PRO A 156 21.25 -26.34 -5.92
N ARG A 157 21.40 -26.80 -4.69
CA ARG A 157 20.39 -26.66 -3.64
C ARG A 157 20.17 -25.19 -3.27
N GLU A 158 21.26 -24.47 -3.01
CA GLU A 158 21.20 -23.06 -2.63
C GLU A 158 20.67 -22.20 -3.78
N LEU A 159 21.07 -22.50 -5.01
CA LEU A 159 20.54 -21.86 -6.21
C LEU A 159 19.02 -22.06 -6.34
N SER A 160 18.51 -23.26 -6.05
CA SER A 160 17.07 -23.55 -6.12
C SER A 160 16.26 -22.73 -5.11
N PHE A 161 16.77 -22.56 -3.89
CA PHE A 161 16.15 -21.73 -2.86
C PHE A 161 16.28 -20.24 -3.18
N TRP A 162 17.42 -19.80 -3.70
CA TRP A 162 17.61 -18.43 -4.13
C TRP A 162 16.60 -18.05 -5.22
N ILE A 163 16.41 -18.92 -6.22
CA ILE A 163 15.40 -18.70 -7.27
C ILE A 163 14.00 -18.62 -6.65
N GLY A 164 13.66 -19.56 -5.76
CA GLY A 164 12.37 -19.58 -5.05
C GLY A 164 12.08 -18.30 -4.28
N ALA A 165 13.06 -17.80 -3.52
CA ALA A 165 12.96 -16.55 -2.75
C ALA A 165 12.78 -15.31 -3.64
N HIS A 166 13.38 -15.30 -4.83
CA HIS A 166 13.38 -14.16 -5.75
C HIS A 166 12.31 -14.24 -6.85
N LEU A 167 11.38 -15.21 -6.79
CA LEU A 167 10.22 -15.24 -7.68
C LEU A 167 9.34 -14.01 -7.44
N GLY A 168 9.21 -13.14 -8.45
CA GLY A 168 8.38 -11.95 -8.38
C GLY A 168 6.89 -12.22 -8.65
N GLY A 169 6.00 -11.57 -7.91
CA GLY A 169 4.55 -11.63 -8.10
C GLY A 169 3.81 -12.40 -6.99
N PRO A 170 2.51 -12.71 -7.15
CA PRO A 170 1.72 -13.45 -6.16
C PRO A 170 2.00 -14.95 -6.29
N VAL A 171 3.21 -15.34 -5.93
CA VAL A 171 3.75 -16.69 -6.12
C VAL A 171 3.86 -17.48 -4.81
N ALA A 172 3.22 -17.03 -3.73
CA ALA A 172 3.34 -17.65 -2.41
C ALA A 172 2.95 -19.14 -2.40
N ASP A 173 1.97 -19.55 -3.21
CA ASP A 173 1.61 -20.96 -3.39
C ASP A 173 2.76 -21.73 -4.08
N GLN A 174 3.32 -21.19 -5.17
CA GLN A 174 4.45 -21.81 -5.86
C GLN A 174 5.72 -21.83 -5.01
N GLN A 175 5.95 -20.78 -4.21
CA GLN A 175 7.06 -20.72 -3.26
C GLN A 175 6.88 -21.76 -2.16
N GLN A 176 5.66 -21.92 -1.65
CA GLN A 176 5.35 -22.96 -0.66
C GLN A 176 5.55 -24.36 -1.24
N ASP A 177 5.06 -24.61 -2.46
CA ASP A 177 5.30 -25.88 -3.17
C ASP A 177 6.80 -26.17 -3.29
N LEU A 178 7.60 -25.17 -3.69
CA LEU A 178 9.06 -25.29 -3.79
C LEU A 178 9.74 -25.55 -2.44
N LEU A 179 9.28 -24.90 -1.37
CA LEU A 179 9.81 -25.10 -0.02
C LEU A 179 9.57 -26.54 0.45
N GLU A 180 8.43 -27.14 0.08
CA GLU A 180 8.00 -28.48 0.46
C GLU A 180 8.70 -29.63 -0.28
N LEU A 181 9.31 -29.35 -1.44
CA LEU A 181 10.03 -30.36 -2.23
C LEU A 181 11.29 -30.84 -1.51
N THR A 182 11.42 -32.16 -1.32
CA THR A 182 12.62 -32.81 -0.74
C THR A 182 13.65 -33.23 -1.79
N SER A 183 13.37 -32.98 -3.07
CA SER A 183 14.22 -33.35 -4.19
C SER A 183 14.70 -32.12 -4.96
N THR A 184 16.01 -31.90 -4.96
CA THR A 184 16.67 -30.82 -5.72
C THR A 184 16.54 -30.99 -7.24
N ARG A 185 16.11 -32.17 -7.73
CA ARG A 185 15.83 -32.42 -9.16
C ARG A 185 14.45 -31.90 -9.61
N ALA A 186 13.54 -31.62 -8.70
CA ALA A 186 12.14 -31.35 -9.00
C ALA A 186 11.69 -29.86 -9.19
N PRO A 187 12.50 -28.82 -9.50
CA PRO A 187 11.95 -27.49 -9.75
C PRO A 187 11.16 -27.35 -11.08
N GLY A 188 11.17 -28.37 -11.94
CA GLY A 188 10.67 -28.29 -13.32
C GLY A 188 9.20 -28.71 -13.58
N ALA A 189 8.42 -29.06 -12.55
CA ALA A 189 7.08 -29.62 -12.75
C ALA A 189 5.95 -28.56 -12.76
N GLY A 190 6.15 -27.36 -12.18
CA GLY A 190 5.09 -26.35 -12.01
C GLY A 190 4.90 -25.36 -13.17
N VAL A 191 5.80 -25.33 -14.17
CA VAL A 191 5.78 -24.31 -15.25
C VAL A 191 5.09 -24.81 -16.54
N ARG A 192 4.54 -26.03 -16.55
CA ARG A 192 3.81 -26.58 -17.70
C ARG A 192 2.31 -26.66 -17.42
N ASN A 193 1.59 -25.53 -17.51
CA ASN A 193 0.19 -25.49 -17.94
C ASN A 193 -0.36 -24.06 -17.94
N VAL A 194 -0.03 -23.29 -18.97
CA VAL A 194 -0.91 -22.20 -19.42
C VAL A 194 -1.07 -22.33 -20.94
N GLY A 195 -2.25 -22.78 -21.34
CA GLY A 195 -2.73 -22.65 -22.71
C GLY A 195 -2.49 -23.85 -23.62
N ARG A 196 -3.40 -24.84 -23.57
CA ARG A 196 -3.92 -25.53 -24.75
C ARG A 196 -5.07 -26.45 -24.34
N ASP A 197 -6.29 -26.00 -24.59
CA ASP A 197 -7.40 -26.89 -24.87
C ASP A 197 -7.72 -26.73 -26.36
N PRO A 198 -7.74 -27.82 -27.13
CA PRO A 198 -8.85 -27.99 -28.04
C PRO A 198 -9.32 -29.44 -28.12
N THR A 199 -10.52 -29.71 -27.63
CA THR A 199 -11.29 -30.91 -28.00
C THR A 199 -12.64 -30.55 -28.61
N SER A 200 -12.66 -30.48 -29.95
CA SER A 200 -13.77 -30.79 -30.88
C SER A 200 -13.30 -30.30 -32.26
N ALA A 201 -13.42 -30.98 -33.38
CA ALA A 201 -14.41 -31.92 -33.86
C ALA A 201 -13.81 -32.79 -34.98
N ARG A 202 -14.52 -33.87 -35.29
CA ARG A 202 -14.20 -34.97 -36.19
C ARG A 202 -13.99 -34.56 -37.66
N CYS A 203 -13.14 -35.32 -38.34
CA CYS A 203 -13.06 -35.49 -39.80
C CYS A 203 -14.33 -36.19 -40.36
N PRO A 204 -14.69 -36.04 -41.65
CA PRO A 204 -14.23 -37.04 -42.61
C PRO A 204 -13.94 -36.57 -44.07
N HIS A 205 -13.02 -37.33 -44.70
CA HIS A 205 -12.89 -37.69 -46.12
C HIS A 205 -13.19 -36.68 -47.26
N SER A 206 -12.20 -36.45 -48.12
CA SER A 206 -12.10 -37.10 -49.46
C SER A 206 -10.95 -36.52 -50.31
N PHE A 207 -10.36 -37.41 -51.11
CA PHE A 207 -9.32 -37.16 -52.11
C PHE A 207 -9.83 -36.29 -53.27
N THR A 208 -8.98 -35.42 -53.83
CA THR A 208 -8.65 -35.37 -55.27
C THR A 208 -7.51 -34.38 -55.56
N ARG A 209 -6.67 -34.72 -56.53
CA ARG A 209 -5.48 -33.98 -57.01
C ARG A 209 -5.85 -32.95 -58.09
N HIS A 210 -5.04 -31.88 -58.19
CA HIS A 210 -4.57 -31.13 -59.39
C HIS A 210 -4.54 -29.60 -59.16
N PRO A 211 -3.77 -28.81 -59.94
CA PRO A 211 -2.31 -28.66 -59.88
C PRO A 211 -1.88 -27.21 -59.56
N VAL A 212 -0.58 -27.06 -59.31
CA VAL A 212 0.13 -25.80 -59.02
C VAL A 212 -0.14 -24.73 -60.08
N ARG A 213 -0.59 -23.54 -59.64
CA ARG A 213 -0.54 -22.29 -60.41
C ARG A 213 0.17 -21.23 -59.59
N ASP A 214 1.31 -20.84 -60.11
CA ASP A 214 2.14 -19.71 -59.72
C ASP A 214 1.34 -18.40 -59.74
N ARG A 215 1.29 -17.72 -58.59
CA ARG A 215 0.94 -16.30 -58.46
C ARG A 215 1.81 -15.70 -57.36
N SER A 216 2.79 -14.94 -57.79
CA SER A 216 3.49 -13.94 -57.00
C SER A 216 2.51 -12.90 -56.46
N GLU A 217 2.08 -13.05 -55.21
CA GLU A 217 1.43 -11.97 -54.45
C GLU A 217 2.49 -11.23 -53.63
N GLN A 218 2.73 -10.00 -54.04
CA GLN A 218 3.50 -9.00 -53.32
C GLN A 218 2.86 -8.76 -51.95
N TRP A 219 3.52 -9.21 -50.89
CA TRP A 219 3.21 -8.78 -49.53
C TRP A 219 3.63 -7.33 -49.36
N LEU A 220 2.65 -6.43 -49.34
CA LEU A 220 2.81 -5.07 -48.82
C LEU A 220 3.23 -5.17 -47.35
N MET A 221 4.53 -4.99 -47.10
CA MET A 221 5.05 -4.73 -45.75
C MET A 221 4.40 -3.46 -45.21
N PRO A 222 3.87 -3.44 -43.97
CA PRO A 222 3.42 -2.20 -43.37
C PRO A 222 4.61 -1.23 -43.27
N SER A 223 4.43 -0.03 -43.82
CA SER A 223 5.47 1.00 -43.93
C SER A 223 6.18 1.26 -42.60
N THR A 224 7.51 1.30 -42.63
CA THR A 224 8.44 1.59 -41.52
C THR A 224 8.19 2.93 -40.80
N THR A 225 7.30 3.77 -41.36
CA THR A 225 6.93 5.09 -40.84
C THR A 225 6.08 5.04 -39.56
N VAL A 226 5.46 3.89 -39.22
CA VAL A 226 4.58 3.76 -38.02
C VAL A 226 5.26 3.01 -36.85
N LEU A 227 6.26 2.16 -37.11
CA LEU A 227 6.86 1.27 -36.09
C LEU A 227 7.90 1.96 -35.19
N ILE A 228 8.65 2.92 -35.72
CA ILE A 228 9.66 3.70 -34.98
C ILE A 228 9.03 4.58 -33.87
N PRO A 229 7.95 5.35 -34.12
CA PRO A 229 7.32 6.14 -33.05
C PRO A 229 6.67 5.27 -31.96
N THR A 230 6.21 4.05 -32.28
CA THR A 230 5.62 3.14 -31.27
C THR A 230 6.66 2.53 -30.33
N ALA A 231 7.82 2.13 -30.85
CA ALA A 231 8.89 1.57 -30.00
C ALA A 231 9.51 2.64 -29.09
N ALA A 232 9.75 3.84 -29.62
CA ALA A 232 10.23 4.98 -28.83
C ALA A 232 9.23 5.41 -27.76
N ALA A 233 7.92 5.40 -28.08
CA ALA A 233 6.88 5.69 -27.08
C ALA A 233 6.83 4.63 -25.97
N LEU A 234 6.99 3.33 -26.30
CA LEU A 234 7.02 2.25 -25.30
C LEU A 234 8.25 2.31 -24.40
N LEU A 235 9.42 2.66 -24.96
CA LEU A 235 10.65 2.92 -24.20
C LEU A 235 10.50 4.11 -23.25
N LEU A 236 9.96 5.23 -23.74
CA LEU A 236 9.69 6.40 -22.91
C LEU A 236 8.68 6.10 -21.80
N LEU A 237 7.64 5.33 -22.08
CA LEU A 237 6.67 4.85 -21.09
C LEU A 237 7.34 3.91 -20.06
N GLY A 238 8.24 3.03 -20.50
CA GLY A 238 9.01 2.13 -19.63
C GLY A 238 9.97 2.88 -18.70
N CYS A 239 10.72 3.85 -19.23
CA CYS A 239 11.59 4.72 -18.43
C CYS A 239 10.79 5.59 -17.46
N ALA A 240 9.65 6.15 -17.90
CA ALA A 240 8.76 6.91 -17.02
C ALA A 240 8.19 6.04 -15.90
N TYR A 241 7.79 4.80 -16.20
CA TYR A 241 7.33 3.82 -15.22
C TYR A 241 8.42 3.45 -14.21
N GLN A 242 9.65 3.18 -14.67
CA GLN A 242 10.79 2.88 -13.80
C GLN A 242 11.14 4.06 -12.89
N LEU A 243 11.09 5.29 -13.41
CA LEU A 243 11.34 6.50 -12.62
C LEU A 243 10.25 6.74 -11.57
N TRP A 244 8.99 6.48 -11.94
CA TRP A 244 7.83 6.56 -11.04
C TRP A 244 7.91 5.52 -9.91
N ASN A 245 8.38 4.29 -10.21
CA ASN A 245 8.49 3.22 -9.21
C ASN A 245 9.72 3.37 -8.29
N ARG A 246 10.86 3.87 -8.80
CA ARG A 246 12.10 4.06 -8.00
C ARG A 246 12.05 5.20 -6.99
N ARG A 247 11.09 6.12 -7.12
CA ARG A 247 10.92 7.28 -6.22
C ARG A 247 9.58 7.23 -5.49
N ASN A 248 9.20 6.04 -5.06
CA ASN A 248 8.03 5.84 -4.21
C ASN A 248 8.24 6.46 -2.82
N ARG A 249 7.15 6.64 -2.07
CA ARG A 249 7.15 7.18 -0.71
C ARG A 249 6.46 6.16 0.18
N ALA A 250 7.05 4.97 0.27
CA ALA A 250 6.53 3.94 1.15
C ALA A 250 6.40 4.49 2.58
N TYR A 251 5.29 4.17 3.23
CA TYR A 251 5.11 4.52 4.63
C TYR A 251 6.11 3.73 5.49
N HIS A 252 6.88 4.44 6.32
CA HIS A 252 7.77 3.83 7.31
C HIS A 252 7.40 4.25 8.75
N SER A 253 6.98 5.51 8.92
CA SER A 253 6.61 6.11 10.20
C SER A 253 5.82 7.41 9.99
N SER A 254 5.28 8.01 11.05
CA SER A 254 4.70 9.37 11.02
C SER A 254 5.69 10.42 10.49
N GLU A 255 7.00 10.25 10.75
CA GLU A 255 8.06 11.13 10.23
C GLU A 255 8.16 11.07 8.69
N SER A 256 7.94 9.90 8.09
CA SER A 256 7.94 9.76 6.62
C SER A 256 6.78 10.52 5.96
N VAL A 257 5.63 10.61 6.64
CA VAL A 257 4.48 11.42 6.22
C VAL A 257 4.81 12.91 6.39
N ALA A 258 5.34 13.30 7.55
CA ALA A 258 5.76 14.67 7.82
C ALA A 258 6.77 15.19 6.79
N ALA A 259 7.82 14.41 6.50
CA ALA A 259 8.85 14.75 5.52
C ALA A 259 8.30 14.88 4.10
N ALA A 260 7.32 14.05 3.72
CA ALA A 260 6.66 14.17 2.43
C ALA A 260 5.85 15.47 2.31
N TYR A 261 5.11 15.84 3.36
CA TYR A 261 4.34 17.09 3.41
C TYR A 261 5.21 18.33 3.53
N ASP A 262 6.31 18.27 4.29
CA ASP A 262 7.30 19.36 4.36
C ASP A 262 7.88 19.62 2.96
N ALA A 263 8.37 18.58 2.27
CA ALA A 263 8.90 18.72 0.92
C ALA A 263 7.87 19.28 -0.08
N TRP A 264 6.61 18.84 0.02
CA TRP A 264 5.53 19.36 -0.83
C TRP A 264 5.15 20.81 -0.53
N THR A 265 5.18 21.21 0.74
CA THR A 265 4.83 22.55 1.19
C THR A 265 5.92 23.54 0.79
N ASP A 266 7.19 23.17 0.98
CA ASP A 266 8.35 23.98 0.61
C ASP A 266 8.45 24.21 -0.90
N ASP A 267 8.14 23.19 -1.71
CA ASP A 267 8.14 23.31 -3.17
C ASP A 267 6.96 24.19 -3.70
N GLN A 268 5.99 24.56 -2.85
CA GLN A 268 4.78 25.38 -3.14
C GLN A 268 3.94 24.97 -4.37
N LEU A 269 4.25 23.84 -5.00
CA LEU A 269 3.61 23.36 -6.21
C LEU A 269 2.14 23.05 -5.97
N LEU A 270 1.83 22.32 -4.90
CA LEU A 270 0.44 22.00 -4.55
C LEU A 270 -0.33 23.27 -4.22
N GLU A 271 0.20 24.20 -3.42
CA GLU A 271 -0.46 25.48 -3.15
C GLU A 271 -0.78 26.25 -4.45
N SER A 272 0.18 26.29 -5.39
CA SER A 272 0.02 27.00 -6.66
C SER A 272 -1.07 26.40 -7.57
N LEU A 273 -1.26 25.06 -7.53
CA LEU A 273 -2.22 24.35 -8.37
C LEU A 273 -3.57 24.19 -7.66
N TRP A 274 -3.55 23.69 -6.44
CA TRP A 274 -4.69 23.25 -5.65
C TRP A 274 -5.27 24.35 -4.75
N GLY A 275 -4.57 25.48 -4.58
CA GLY A 275 -4.97 26.58 -3.72
C GLY A 275 -4.67 26.30 -2.24
N GLU A 276 -5.42 26.96 -1.36
CA GLU A 276 -5.24 26.87 0.10
C GLU A 276 -5.79 25.57 0.73
N HIS A 277 -6.40 24.70 -0.09
CA HIS A 277 -7.07 23.48 0.33
C HIS A 277 -6.38 22.25 -0.29
N VAL A 278 -5.84 21.38 0.56
CA VAL A 278 -5.19 20.12 0.17
C VAL A 278 -6.15 18.95 0.41
N HIS A 279 -7.33 19.03 -0.20
CA HIS A 279 -8.34 17.96 -0.22
C HIS A 279 -9.15 18.00 -1.54
N LEU A 280 -9.97 16.99 -1.80
CA LEU A 280 -10.88 16.94 -2.96
C LEU A 280 -11.99 18.00 -2.85
N GLY A 281 -12.57 18.36 -4.00
CA GLY A 281 -13.73 19.26 -4.09
C GLY A 281 -15.06 18.51 -4.18
N HIS A 282 -16.14 19.20 -3.84
CA HIS A 282 -17.51 18.70 -3.91
C HIS A 282 -18.28 19.33 -5.08
N TYR A 283 -18.77 18.49 -5.99
CA TYR A 283 -19.41 18.91 -7.25
C TYR A 283 -20.94 18.76 -7.21
N GLY A 284 -21.49 18.29 -6.09
CA GLY A 284 -22.91 17.99 -5.91
C GLY A 284 -23.31 16.62 -6.49
N THR A 285 -24.56 16.25 -6.26
CA THR A 285 -25.15 15.00 -6.77
C THR A 285 -26.46 15.33 -7.53
N PRO A 286 -26.48 15.24 -8.88
CA PRO A 286 -25.39 14.86 -9.76
C PRO A 286 -24.30 15.93 -9.87
N ALA A 287 -23.08 15.50 -10.16
CA ALA A 287 -21.92 16.39 -10.30
C ALA A 287 -22.12 17.41 -11.42
N LYS A 288 -21.80 18.68 -11.15
CA LYS A 288 -21.85 19.78 -12.12
C LYS A 288 -20.48 20.40 -12.31
N PRO A 289 -20.11 20.85 -13.53
CA PRO A 289 -18.84 21.54 -13.75
C PRO A 289 -18.69 22.76 -12.83
N ARG A 290 -17.55 22.87 -12.16
CA ARG A 290 -17.18 24.00 -11.29
C ARG A 290 -15.68 24.30 -11.42
N ASP A 291 -15.28 25.50 -11.00
CA ASP A 291 -13.87 25.78 -10.76
C ASP A 291 -13.36 24.90 -9.62
N PHE A 292 -12.16 24.30 -9.79
CA PHE A 292 -11.64 23.32 -8.85
C PHE A 292 -11.42 23.91 -7.44
N ARG A 293 -10.93 25.15 -7.36
CA ARG A 293 -10.70 25.81 -6.06
C ARG A 293 -12.02 26.15 -5.39
N GLN A 294 -13.01 26.60 -6.16
CA GLN A 294 -14.36 26.80 -5.64
C GLN A 294 -14.99 25.50 -5.16
N ALA A 295 -14.86 24.39 -5.91
CA ALA A 295 -15.39 23.09 -5.50
C ALA A 295 -14.80 22.61 -4.16
N LYS A 296 -13.56 22.98 -3.83
CA LYS A 296 -12.96 22.69 -2.51
C LYS A 296 -13.54 23.54 -1.39
N ALA A 297 -13.78 24.83 -1.62
CA ALA A 297 -14.50 25.65 -0.65
C ALA A 297 -15.94 25.11 -0.45
N ASP A 298 -16.61 24.73 -1.53
CA ASP A 298 -17.94 24.14 -1.50
C ASP A 298 -17.98 22.83 -0.70
N PHE A 299 -16.92 22.01 -0.78
CA PHE A 299 -16.76 20.81 0.04
C PHE A 299 -16.81 21.14 1.53
N VAL A 300 -16.06 22.16 1.96
CA VAL A 300 -16.04 22.59 3.37
C VAL A 300 -17.44 23.02 3.82
N HIS A 301 -18.11 23.85 3.02
CA HIS A 301 -19.47 24.32 3.34
C HIS A 301 -20.49 23.19 3.39
N GLU A 302 -20.39 22.20 2.50
CA GLU A 302 -21.30 21.07 2.49
C GLU A 302 -21.08 20.17 3.71
N LEU A 303 -19.82 19.86 4.05
CA LEU A 303 -19.51 19.06 5.23
C LEU A 303 -19.91 19.78 6.53
N VAL A 304 -19.80 21.11 6.58
CA VAL A 304 -20.34 21.91 7.68
C VAL A 304 -21.85 21.75 7.83
N ARG A 305 -22.62 21.84 6.73
CA ARG A 305 -24.08 21.65 6.77
C ARG A 305 -24.46 20.23 7.15
N TRP A 306 -23.79 19.24 6.58
CA TRP A 306 -24.10 17.82 6.81
C TRP A 306 -23.82 17.38 8.26
N SER A 307 -22.73 17.88 8.84
CA SER A 307 -22.36 17.68 10.26
C SER A 307 -23.09 18.64 11.22
N GLY A 308 -23.73 19.68 10.69
CA GLY A 308 -24.44 20.71 11.44
C GLY A 308 -23.53 21.67 12.22
N PHE A 309 -22.27 21.83 11.82
CA PHE A 309 -21.37 22.83 12.42
C PHE A 309 -21.92 24.26 12.26
N ASP A 310 -22.77 24.50 11.26
CA ASP A 310 -23.48 25.77 11.04
C ASP A 310 -24.50 26.12 12.13
N GLN A 311 -24.85 25.16 12.99
CA GLN A 311 -25.75 25.34 14.13
C GLN A 311 -25.00 25.62 15.44
N LEU A 312 -23.65 25.58 15.42
CA LEU A 312 -22.85 25.90 16.60
C LEU A 312 -22.89 27.41 16.87
N PRO A 313 -22.94 27.83 18.15
CA PRO A 313 -22.80 29.25 18.48
C PRO A 313 -21.48 29.83 17.98
N PRO A 314 -21.44 31.10 17.54
CA PRO A 314 -20.19 31.80 17.27
C PRO A 314 -19.25 31.75 18.48
N GLY A 315 -17.97 31.52 18.24
CA GLY A 315 -16.94 31.32 19.26
C GLY A 315 -16.83 29.88 19.79
N SER A 316 -17.64 28.94 19.30
CA SER A 316 -17.46 27.51 19.59
C SER A 316 -16.07 27.03 19.20
N ARG A 317 -15.46 26.22 20.07
CA ARG A 317 -14.10 25.72 19.92
C ARG A 317 -14.07 24.51 19.00
N VAL A 318 -13.29 24.60 17.93
CA VAL A 318 -13.12 23.54 16.93
C VAL A 318 -11.67 23.08 16.91
N LEU A 319 -11.46 21.77 16.88
CA LEU A 319 -10.16 21.18 16.55
C LEU A 319 -10.17 20.72 15.09
N ASP A 320 -9.27 21.25 14.27
CA ASP A 320 -9.04 20.82 12.88
C ASP A 320 -7.81 19.89 12.84
N VAL A 321 -8.05 18.58 12.74
CA VAL A 321 -7.03 17.52 12.80
C VAL A 321 -6.56 17.18 11.38
N GLY A 322 -5.29 17.51 11.10
CA GLY A 322 -4.72 17.43 9.76
C GLY A 322 -4.99 18.70 8.95
N CYS A 323 -4.81 19.87 9.56
CA CYS A 323 -5.25 21.16 9.01
C CYS A 323 -4.51 21.63 7.75
N GLY A 324 -3.42 20.94 7.37
CA GLY A 324 -2.56 21.34 6.25
C GLY A 324 -2.08 22.78 6.40
N ILE A 325 -2.27 23.60 5.35
CA ILE A 325 -1.96 25.03 5.36
C ILE A 325 -3.12 25.93 5.85
N GLY A 326 -4.11 25.34 6.52
CA GLY A 326 -5.17 26.05 7.26
C GLY A 326 -6.34 26.60 6.43
N GLY A 327 -6.51 26.17 5.18
CA GLY A 327 -7.61 26.66 4.32
C GLY A 327 -8.99 26.42 4.95
N SER A 328 -9.27 25.19 5.39
CA SER A 328 -10.56 24.84 6.03
C SER A 328 -10.76 25.59 7.34
N ALA A 329 -9.74 25.64 8.21
CA ALA A 329 -9.77 26.43 9.44
C ALA A 329 -10.16 27.91 9.19
N ARG A 330 -9.60 28.55 8.16
CA ARG A 330 -9.96 29.94 7.81
C ARG A 330 -11.41 30.08 7.35
N ILE A 331 -11.95 29.12 6.59
CA ILE A 331 -13.38 29.12 6.21
C ILE A 331 -14.26 28.97 7.44
N LEU A 332 -13.95 28.00 8.31
CA LEU A 332 -14.70 27.76 9.55
C LEU A 332 -14.73 29.00 10.46
N SER A 333 -13.60 29.70 10.59
CA SER A 333 -13.56 30.93 11.39
C SER A 333 -14.26 32.11 10.72
N ARG A 334 -13.98 32.36 9.44
CA ARG A 334 -14.49 33.53 8.71
C ARG A 334 -16.00 33.47 8.49
N ASP A 335 -16.51 32.33 8.06
CA ASP A 335 -17.88 32.21 7.54
C ASP A 335 -18.86 31.70 8.60
N TYR A 336 -18.37 31.01 9.63
CA TYR A 336 -19.18 30.45 10.72
C TYR A 336 -18.81 31.00 12.11
N GLY A 337 -17.79 31.86 12.21
CA GLY A 337 -17.42 32.50 13.47
C GLY A 337 -16.82 31.56 14.51
N LEU A 338 -16.26 30.42 14.09
CA LEU A 338 -15.71 29.40 15.00
C LEU A 338 -14.27 29.75 15.45
N ASP A 339 -13.91 29.32 16.67
CA ASP A 339 -12.54 29.43 17.22
C ASP A 339 -11.77 28.14 16.94
N VAL A 340 -10.88 28.16 15.94
CA VAL A 340 -10.27 26.96 15.38
C VAL A 340 -8.85 26.79 15.89
N LEU A 341 -8.54 25.63 16.45
CA LEU A 341 -7.17 25.13 16.61
C LEU A 341 -6.90 24.11 15.51
N GLY A 342 -6.05 24.45 14.55
CA GLY A 342 -5.58 23.51 13.53
C GLY A 342 -4.30 22.81 13.96
N ILE A 343 -4.22 21.50 13.76
CA ILE A 343 -3.01 20.72 14.03
C ILE A 343 -2.54 19.93 12.81
N SER A 344 -1.21 19.78 12.69
CA SER A 344 -0.56 18.94 11.69
C SER A 344 0.73 18.39 12.28
N ILE A 345 1.19 17.24 11.79
CA ILE A 345 2.49 16.68 12.14
C ILE A 345 3.65 17.44 11.47
N SER A 346 3.36 18.23 10.43
CA SER A 346 4.35 18.98 9.62
C SER A 346 4.59 20.39 10.18
N PRO A 347 5.80 20.73 10.65
CA PRO A 347 6.15 22.08 11.06
C PRO A 347 6.06 23.10 9.90
N ALA A 348 6.42 22.70 8.67
CA ALA A 348 6.34 23.59 7.51
C ALA A 348 4.90 24.01 7.20
N GLN A 349 3.95 23.07 7.29
CA GLN A 349 2.53 23.35 7.12
C GLN A 349 2.01 24.30 8.20
N ILE A 350 2.35 24.09 9.47
CA ILE A 350 1.93 24.96 10.58
C ILE A 350 2.50 26.37 10.43
N ASN A 351 3.76 26.50 10.03
CA ASN A 351 4.38 27.80 9.74
C ASN A 351 3.65 28.50 8.58
N ARG A 352 3.36 27.77 7.49
CA ARG A 352 2.65 28.32 6.33
C ARG A 352 1.21 28.70 6.65
N ALA A 353 0.50 27.87 7.41
CA ALA A 353 -0.87 28.14 7.87
C ALA A 353 -0.93 29.42 8.71
N THR A 354 0.03 29.60 9.62
CA THR A 354 0.15 30.80 10.44
C THR A 354 0.39 32.04 9.58
N GLN A 355 1.31 31.97 8.60
CA GLN A 355 1.59 33.11 7.70
C GLN A 355 0.41 33.50 6.81
N LEU A 356 -0.37 32.52 6.35
CA LEU A 356 -1.54 32.75 5.48
C LEU A 356 -2.77 33.24 6.23
N THR A 357 -2.77 33.17 7.56
CA THR A 357 -3.93 33.47 8.39
C THR A 357 -3.89 34.92 8.88
N PRO A 358 -4.85 35.77 8.50
CA PRO A 358 -4.94 37.13 9.01
C PRO A 358 -5.28 37.17 10.50
N ASP A 359 -4.74 38.15 11.23
CA ASP A 359 -5.00 38.36 12.67
C ASP A 359 -6.48 38.62 13.01
N THR A 360 -7.30 38.91 12.01
CA THR A 360 -8.75 39.11 12.17
C THR A 360 -9.53 37.80 12.33
N LEU A 361 -8.92 36.64 12.03
CA LEU A 361 -9.57 35.34 12.17
C LEU A 361 -9.16 34.66 13.48
N SER A 362 -10.09 33.95 14.11
CA SER A 362 -9.82 33.17 15.33
C SER A 362 -9.28 31.80 14.96
N CYS A 363 -8.06 31.76 14.44
CA CYS A 363 -7.37 30.52 14.07
C CYS A 363 -6.00 30.46 14.73
N ARG A 364 -5.70 29.34 15.39
CA ARG A 364 -4.38 29.02 15.94
C ARG A 364 -3.89 27.71 15.35
N PHE A 365 -2.58 27.55 15.23
CA PHE A 365 -1.98 26.36 14.63
C PHE A 365 -0.87 25.79 15.52
N ALA A 366 -0.81 24.46 15.64
CA ALA A 366 0.21 23.79 16.44
C ALA A 366 0.69 22.49 15.78
N VAL A 367 1.99 22.18 15.94
CA VAL A 367 2.52 20.87 15.55
C VAL A 367 2.08 19.84 16.58
N MET A 368 1.35 18.81 16.16
CA MET A 368 0.84 17.78 17.06
C MET A 368 0.56 16.47 16.32
N ASP A 369 0.79 15.35 17.01
CA ASP A 369 0.42 14.02 16.54
C ASP A 369 -1.05 13.73 16.85
N ALA A 370 -1.82 13.41 15.82
CA ALA A 370 -3.24 13.09 15.94
C ALA A 370 -3.53 11.80 16.71
N LEU A 371 -2.54 10.89 16.84
CA LEU A 371 -2.64 9.69 17.67
C LEU A 371 -2.28 9.97 19.14
N ASN A 372 -1.78 11.15 19.47
CA ASN A 372 -1.37 11.51 20.82
C ASN A 372 -1.60 13.00 21.06
N LEU A 373 -2.87 13.42 21.06
CA LEU A 373 -3.25 14.81 21.25
C LEU A 373 -2.90 15.24 22.67
N GLN A 374 -1.99 16.20 22.77
CA GLN A 374 -1.61 16.83 24.03
C GLN A 374 -2.65 17.89 24.43
N LEU A 375 -3.92 17.48 24.44
CA LEU A 375 -5.12 18.28 24.68
C LEU A 375 -5.96 17.59 25.75
N GLU A 376 -6.61 18.38 26.59
CA GLU A 376 -7.47 17.87 27.65
C GLU A 376 -8.74 17.20 27.08
N ASP A 377 -9.25 16.20 27.78
CA ASP A 377 -10.53 15.56 27.46
C ASP A 377 -11.66 16.58 27.40
N GLN A 378 -12.64 16.36 26.52
CA GLN A 378 -13.90 17.13 26.49
C GLN A 378 -13.68 18.65 26.40
N THR A 379 -12.73 19.07 25.57
CA THR A 379 -12.31 20.47 25.42
C THR A 379 -13.03 21.18 24.28
N PHE A 380 -13.36 20.46 23.20
CA PHE A 380 -13.85 21.05 21.95
C PHE A 380 -15.35 20.84 21.78
N ASP A 381 -16.03 21.87 21.30
CA ASP A 381 -17.45 21.80 20.92
C ASP A 381 -17.61 21.02 19.61
N ALA A 382 -16.58 21.02 18.77
CA ALA A 382 -16.55 20.22 17.56
C ALA A 382 -15.14 19.79 17.13
N VAL A 383 -15.05 18.67 16.42
CA VAL A 383 -13.80 18.12 15.86
C VAL A 383 -13.98 17.89 14.37
N TRP A 384 -13.08 18.45 13.59
CA TRP A 384 -13.05 18.43 12.13
C TRP A 384 -11.80 17.68 11.67
N SER A 385 -11.93 16.77 10.70
CA SER A 385 -10.79 16.12 10.07
C SER A 385 -11.11 15.77 8.63
N VAL A 386 -10.28 16.23 7.69
CA VAL A 386 -10.51 16.00 6.26
C VAL A 386 -9.24 15.47 5.63
N GLU A 387 -9.33 14.27 5.06
CA GLU A 387 -8.29 13.53 4.36
C GLU A 387 -7.02 13.27 5.19
N ALA A 388 -7.17 13.22 6.53
CA ALA A 388 -6.07 12.93 7.44
C ALA A 388 -6.05 11.46 7.89
N GLY A 389 -7.22 10.82 8.03
CA GLY A 389 -7.34 9.45 8.53
C GLY A 389 -6.57 8.40 7.73
N PRO A 390 -6.44 8.50 6.39
CA PRO A 390 -5.61 7.59 5.60
C PRO A 390 -4.17 7.48 6.09
N HIS A 391 -3.59 8.54 6.66
CA HIS A 391 -2.21 8.56 7.13
C HIS A 391 -2.02 7.90 8.51
N MET A 392 -3.11 7.60 9.22
CA MET A 392 -3.05 7.07 10.58
C MET A 392 -2.81 5.55 10.57
N PRO A 393 -1.69 5.03 11.11
CA PRO A 393 -1.49 3.58 11.16
C PRO A 393 -2.44 2.88 12.14
N ASP A 394 -2.84 3.56 13.22
CA ASP A 394 -3.76 3.04 14.22
C ASP A 394 -5.10 3.78 14.13
N LYS A 395 -6.03 3.22 13.35
CA LYS A 395 -7.36 3.82 13.13
C LYS A 395 -8.20 3.84 14.41
N GLN A 396 -8.01 2.88 15.31
CA GLN A 396 -8.75 2.83 16.56
C GLN A 396 -8.29 3.96 17.48
N ARG A 397 -6.98 4.10 17.69
CA ARG A 397 -6.44 5.18 18.52
C ARG A 397 -6.77 6.55 17.95
N PHE A 398 -6.77 6.69 16.62
CA PHE A 398 -7.23 7.91 15.97
C PHE A 398 -8.68 8.23 16.33
N ALA A 399 -9.61 7.28 16.15
CA ALA A 399 -11.01 7.44 16.54
C ALA A 399 -11.18 7.79 18.03
N ASP A 400 -10.40 7.14 18.91
CA ASP A 400 -10.43 7.39 20.35
C ASP A 400 -9.99 8.81 20.70
N GLU A 401 -8.90 9.31 20.11
CA GLU A 401 -8.42 10.68 20.33
C GLU A 401 -9.42 11.74 19.84
N LEU A 402 -10.02 11.54 18.66
CA LEU A 402 -11.03 12.45 18.13
C LEU A 402 -12.25 12.57 19.07
N LEU A 403 -12.70 11.45 19.63
CA LEU A 403 -13.85 11.41 20.52
C LEU A 403 -13.51 11.81 21.97
N ARG A 404 -12.29 11.55 22.45
CA ARG A 404 -11.82 11.92 23.79
C ARG A 404 -11.85 13.44 24.01
N VAL A 405 -11.34 14.20 23.05
CA VAL A 405 -11.24 15.66 23.15
C VAL A 405 -12.57 16.37 22.90
N LEU A 406 -13.58 15.65 22.40
CA LEU A 406 -14.90 16.16 22.09
C LEU A 406 -15.76 16.27 23.37
N LYS A 407 -16.41 17.41 23.57
CA LYS A 407 -17.37 17.59 24.68
C LYS A 407 -18.55 16.63 24.58
N PRO A 408 -19.23 16.30 25.70
CA PRO A 408 -20.57 15.73 25.64
C PRO A 408 -21.48 16.61 24.77
N GLY A 409 -22.11 16.02 23.76
CA GLY A 409 -22.95 16.78 22.81
C GLY A 409 -22.15 17.57 21.77
N GLY A 410 -20.85 17.33 21.65
CA GLY A 410 -20.00 17.94 20.62
C GLY A 410 -20.13 17.23 19.27
N ARG A 411 -19.88 17.96 18.19
CA ARG A 411 -20.06 17.49 16.82
C ARG A 411 -18.75 17.01 16.20
N LEU A 412 -18.75 15.81 15.64
CA LEU A 412 -17.65 15.29 14.85
C LEU A 412 -17.98 15.44 13.36
N ALA A 413 -17.00 15.83 12.56
CA ALA A 413 -17.04 15.78 11.10
C ALA A 413 -15.71 15.21 10.60
N VAL A 414 -15.75 13.99 10.06
CA VAL A 414 -14.59 13.37 9.40
C VAL A 414 -14.94 13.10 7.94
N ALA A 415 -13.98 13.29 7.04
CA ALA A 415 -14.14 12.94 5.64
C ALA A 415 -12.83 12.38 5.07
N ASP A 416 -12.84 11.14 4.55
CA ASP A 416 -11.62 10.43 4.20
C ASP A 416 -11.75 9.54 2.96
N TRP A 417 -10.58 9.15 2.41
CA TRP A 417 -10.52 8.11 1.39
C TRP A 417 -10.61 6.74 2.04
N ASN A 418 -11.61 5.98 1.63
CA ASN A 418 -11.88 4.66 2.17
C ASN A 418 -11.72 3.61 1.08
N ARG A 419 -11.27 2.41 1.45
CA ARG A 419 -11.31 1.26 0.54
C ARG A 419 -12.70 0.62 0.54
N ARG A 420 -13.00 -0.15 -0.51
CA ARG A 420 -14.13 -1.07 -0.51
C ARG A 420 -14.04 -2.02 0.70
N ASP A 421 -15.16 -2.18 1.37
CA ASP A 421 -15.28 -3.09 2.50
C ASP A 421 -15.08 -4.55 2.04
N PRO A 422 -14.29 -5.37 2.74
CA PRO A 422 -14.12 -6.78 2.39
C PRO A 422 -15.43 -7.57 2.30
N VAL A 423 -16.45 -7.21 3.08
CA VAL A 423 -17.78 -7.84 3.05
C VAL A 423 -18.50 -7.58 1.73
N ASP A 424 -18.24 -6.44 1.09
CA ASP A 424 -18.83 -6.07 -0.21
C ASP A 424 -18.03 -6.63 -1.40
N GLY A 425 -16.94 -7.36 -1.12
CA GLY A 425 -16.14 -8.09 -2.11
C GLY A 425 -14.64 -7.84 -1.97
N ALA A 426 -13.88 -8.92 -1.87
CA ALA A 426 -12.43 -8.87 -1.83
C ALA A 426 -11.84 -8.20 -3.09
N LEU A 427 -10.70 -7.54 -2.94
CA LEU A 427 -9.97 -6.97 -4.07
C LEU A 427 -9.39 -8.10 -4.93
N ASP A 428 -9.58 -8.05 -6.25
CA ASP A 428 -8.95 -8.99 -7.18
C ASP A 428 -7.43 -8.74 -7.33
N ARG A 429 -6.75 -9.54 -8.15
CA ARG A 429 -5.29 -9.41 -8.36
C ARG A 429 -4.87 -8.03 -8.88
N ARG A 430 -5.64 -7.47 -9.82
CA ARG A 430 -5.34 -6.17 -10.43
C ARG A 430 -5.64 -5.06 -9.43
N GLU A 431 -6.77 -5.14 -8.74
CA GLU A 431 -7.15 -4.19 -7.70
C GLU A 431 -6.15 -4.18 -6.53
N ARG A 432 -5.63 -5.34 -6.11
CA ARG A 432 -4.57 -5.42 -5.09
C ARG A 432 -3.27 -4.75 -5.54
N TRP A 433 -2.87 -4.95 -6.79
CA TRP A 433 -1.71 -4.26 -7.35
C TRP A 433 -1.93 -2.75 -7.38
N VAL A 434 -3.11 -2.28 -7.84
CA VAL A 434 -3.44 -0.85 -7.83
C VAL A 434 -3.42 -0.32 -6.40
N MET A 435 -4.07 -1.00 -5.45
CA MET A 435 -4.09 -0.63 -4.04
C MET A 435 -2.67 -0.47 -3.47
N HIS A 436 -1.79 -1.44 -3.74
CA HIS A 436 -0.39 -1.34 -3.34
C HIS A 436 0.28 -0.07 -3.89
N GLN A 437 0.09 0.23 -5.18
CA GLN A 437 0.61 1.48 -5.77
C GLN A 437 0.04 2.72 -5.09
N LEU A 438 -1.27 2.76 -4.80
CA LEU A 438 -1.90 3.91 -4.13
C LEU A 438 -1.31 4.15 -2.73
N LEU A 439 -1.08 3.08 -1.98
CA LEU A 439 -0.48 3.15 -0.65
C LEU A 439 0.98 3.65 -0.71
N THR A 440 1.79 3.06 -1.59
CA THR A 440 3.24 3.34 -1.67
C THR A 440 3.55 4.71 -2.29
N GLN A 441 2.70 5.25 -3.17
CA GLN A 441 3.00 6.53 -3.83
C GLN A 441 2.82 7.76 -2.91
N TRP A 442 1.95 7.64 -1.91
CA TRP A 442 1.57 8.74 -1.00
C TRP A 442 1.72 8.42 0.49
N ALA A 443 2.57 7.44 0.85
CA ALA A 443 2.89 7.10 2.24
C ALA A 443 1.65 6.80 3.10
N HIS A 444 0.70 6.03 2.57
CA HIS A 444 -0.42 5.55 3.36
C HIS A 444 -0.11 4.16 3.93
N PRO A 445 -0.29 3.93 5.24
CA PRO A 445 -0.19 2.60 5.83
C PRO A 445 -1.33 1.69 5.34
N GLU A 446 -2.56 2.19 5.41
CA GLU A 446 -3.77 1.50 4.95
C GLU A 446 -4.95 2.49 4.84
N PHE A 447 -5.90 2.15 3.97
CA PHE A 447 -7.22 2.79 3.96
C PHE A 447 -8.21 1.93 4.74
N ALA A 448 -8.93 2.52 5.69
CA ALA A 448 -10.08 1.86 6.33
C ALA A 448 -11.27 1.82 5.35
N SER A 449 -12.20 0.88 5.50
CA SER A 449 -13.51 1.00 4.84
C SER A 449 -14.40 1.98 5.60
N ILE A 450 -15.47 2.48 4.97
CA ILE A 450 -16.46 3.34 5.65
C ILE A 450 -17.06 2.57 6.85
N ARG A 451 -17.41 1.30 6.67
CA ARG A 451 -17.92 0.47 7.78
C ARG A 451 -16.88 0.24 8.87
N GLY A 452 -15.62 0.00 8.49
CA GLY A 452 -14.53 -0.23 9.42
C GLY A 452 -14.26 0.98 10.30
N PHE A 453 -14.11 2.17 9.71
CA PHE A 453 -13.87 3.38 10.49
C PHE A 453 -15.09 3.80 11.32
N ARG A 454 -16.32 3.59 10.82
CA ARG A 454 -17.54 3.73 11.63
C ARG A 454 -17.48 2.82 12.87
N GLN A 455 -17.08 1.57 12.70
CA GLN A 455 -16.92 0.64 13.82
C GLN A 455 -15.87 1.13 14.81
N ASN A 456 -14.74 1.67 14.35
CA ASN A 456 -13.73 2.25 15.24
C ASN A 456 -14.30 3.39 16.11
N LEU A 457 -15.10 4.28 15.51
CA LEU A 457 -15.81 5.33 16.24
C LEU A 457 -16.85 4.76 17.21
N GLU A 458 -17.60 3.73 16.81
CA GLU A 458 -18.65 3.10 17.62
C GLU A 458 -18.12 2.36 18.85
N ILE A 459 -16.97 1.68 18.74
CA ILE A 459 -16.39 0.91 19.85
C ILE A 459 -15.48 1.74 20.76
N SER A 460 -15.26 3.01 20.41
CA SER A 460 -14.44 3.90 21.23
C SER A 460 -15.00 4.03 22.65
N PRO A 461 -14.17 3.98 23.70
CA PRO A 461 -14.63 4.18 25.08
C PRO A 461 -15.18 5.60 25.33
N HIS A 462 -14.89 6.54 24.42
CA HIS A 462 -15.36 7.92 24.50
C HIS A 462 -16.63 8.18 23.66
N GLN A 463 -17.15 7.17 22.97
CA GLN A 463 -18.32 7.32 22.12
C GLN A 463 -19.55 7.75 22.92
N ARG A 464 -20.27 8.75 22.38
CA ARG A 464 -21.55 9.23 22.93
C ARG A 464 -22.52 9.50 21.79
N GLY A 465 -23.62 8.76 21.73
CA GLY A 465 -24.70 8.96 20.77
C GLY A 465 -24.68 7.92 19.64
N THR A 466 -24.94 8.36 18.41
CA THR A 466 -24.90 7.49 17.23
C THR A 466 -23.92 8.04 16.20
N ILE A 467 -23.34 7.16 15.37
CA ILE A 467 -22.46 7.56 14.28
C ILE A 467 -23.21 7.40 12.97
N SER A 468 -23.35 8.50 12.23
CA SER A 468 -23.87 8.47 10.86
C SER A 468 -22.73 8.58 9.86
N THR A 469 -22.92 7.90 8.74
CA THR A 469 -21.98 7.90 7.63
C THR A 469 -22.70 8.09 6.31
N ASP A 470 -22.02 8.69 5.34
CA ASP A 470 -22.49 8.80 3.97
C ASP A 470 -21.31 8.57 3.00
N ASP A 471 -21.62 8.26 1.74
CA ASP A 471 -20.64 8.02 0.69
C ASP A 471 -20.71 9.14 -0.36
N TRP A 472 -19.73 10.02 -0.35
CA TRP A 472 -19.62 11.17 -1.24
C TRP A 472 -18.76 10.91 -2.47
N THR A 473 -18.57 9.64 -2.85
CA THR A 473 -17.78 9.24 -4.02
C THR A 473 -18.22 9.97 -5.28
N ASP A 474 -19.51 9.97 -5.62
CA ASP A 474 -20.00 10.59 -6.86
C ASP A 474 -19.79 12.10 -6.87
N ALA A 475 -19.98 12.76 -5.72
CA ALA A 475 -19.82 14.20 -5.59
C ALA A 475 -18.35 14.63 -5.65
N THR A 476 -17.41 13.75 -5.32
CA THR A 476 -15.96 14.07 -5.23
C THR A 476 -15.15 13.54 -6.40
N LEU A 477 -15.65 12.51 -7.12
CA LEU A 477 -14.98 11.84 -8.24
C LEU A 477 -14.42 12.79 -9.32
N PRO A 478 -15.10 13.90 -9.72
CA PRO A 478 -14.56 14.82 -10.71
C PRO A 478 -13.23 15.47 -10.29
N SER A 479 -12.99 15.61 -8.98
CA SER A 479 -11.77 16.22 -8.43
C SER A 479 -10.50 15.59 -8.98
N TRP A 480 -10.46 14.27 -9.16
CA TRP A 480 -9.26 13.58 -9.66
C TRP A 480 -8.88 14.02 -11.07
N SER A 481 -9.87 14.24 -11.94
CA SER A 481 -9.65 14.74 -13.29
C SER A 481 -9.26 16.22 -13.26
N ASP A 482 -9.95 17.02 -12.45
CA ASP A 482 -9.65 18.45 -12.34
C ASP A 482 -8.27 18.73 -11.75
N SER A 483 -7.80 17.91 -10.81
CA SER A 483 -6.43 17.97 -10.27
C SER A 483 -5.36 17.84 -11.36
N ILE A 484 -5.58 17.01 -12.38
CA ILE A 484 -4.67 16.86 -13.53
C ILE A 484 -4.82 18.06 -14.48
N LEU A 485 -6.06 18.46 -14.74
CA LEU A 485 -6.38 19.56 -15.65
C LEU A 485 -5.87 20.92 -15.14
N GLU A 486 -5.77 21.15 -13.82
CA GLU A 486 -5.21 22.40 -13.29
C GLU A 486 -3.77 22.64 -13.74
N GLY A 487 -2.95 21.59 -13.87
CA GLY A 487 -1.60 21.74 -14.41
C GLY A 487 -1.59 22.22 -15.86
N ILE A 488 -2.61 21.85 -16.64
CA ILE A 488 -2.81 22.30 -18.02
C ILE A 488 -3.43 23.71 -18.07
N ARG A 489 -4.37 24.01 -17.18
CA ARG A 489 -5.07 25.31 -17.10
C ARG A 489 -4.17 26.43 -16.57
N ARG A 490 -3.17 26.08 -15.74
CA ARG A 490 -2.24 27.03 -15.10
C ARG A 490 -0.77 26.72 -15.43
N PRO A 491 -0.38 26.70 -16.71
CA PRO A 491 0.98 26.32 -17.10
C PRO A 491 2.03 27.28 -16.52
N ASN A 492 1.67 28.56 -16.37
CA ASN A 492 2.54 29.57 -15.76
C ASN A 492 2.83 29.31 -14.28
N ALA A 493 1.95 28.63 -13.53
CA ALA A 493 2.20 28.26 -12.14
C ALA A 493 3.31 27.20 -12.05
N ILE A 494 3.26 26.19 -12.93
CA ILE A 494 4.28 25.14 -13.00
C ILE A 494 5.61 25.70 -13.53
N LEU A 495 5.58 26.52 -14.59
CA LEU A 495 6.79 27.07 -15.21
C LEU A 495 7.56 28.02 -14.27
N ARG A 496 6.85 28.77 -13.41
CA ARG A 496 7.48 29.67 -12.42
C ARG A 496 8.25 28.93 -11.33
N LEU A 497 7.85 27.70 -11.01
CA LEU A 497 8.52 26.85 -10.02
C LEU A 497 9.72 26.09 -10.62
N GLY A 498 9.97 26.26 -11.92
CA GLY A 498 11.12 25.71 -12.61
C GLY A 498 10.95 24.26 -13.09
N PRO A 499 11.96 23.69 -13.77
CA PRO A 499 11.88 22.39 -14.42
C PRO A 499 11.67 21.22 -13.45
N LYS A 500 12.07 21.35 -12.18
CA LYS A 500 11.83 20.34 -11.13
C LYS A 500 10.33 20.13 -10.88
N ALA A 501 9.55 21.21 -10.87
CA ALA A 501 8.11 21.17 -10.64
C ALA A 501 7.33 20.50 -11.79
N VAL A 502 7.77 20.70 -13.04
CA VAL A 502 7.22 20.00 -14.21
C VAL A 502 7.41 18.48 -14.07
N LEU A 503 8.63 18.06 -13.70
CA LEU A 503 8.94 16.64 -13.52
C LEU A 503 8.14 16.02 -12.36
N GLN A 504 7.94 16.78 -11.28
CA GLN A 504 7.15 16.36 -10.11
C GLN A 504 5.66 16.23 -10.45
N GLY A 505 5.07 17.19 -11.16
CA GLY A 505 3.67 17.11 -11.61
C GLY A 505 3.41 15.93 -12.56
N LEU A 506 4.34 15.68 -13.49
CA LEU A 506 4.28 14.48 -14.36
C LEU A 506 4.37 13.18 -13.55
N ARG A 507 5.10 13.16 -12.42
CA ARG A 507 5.20 11.99 -11.53
C ARG A 507 3.90 11.70 -10.79
N GLU A 508 3.13 12.71 -10.38
CA GLU A 508 1.88 12.50 -9.63
C GLU A 508 0.70 12.08 -10.55
N THR A 509 0.78 12.41 -11.84
CA THR A 509 -0.31 12.18 -12.81
C THR A 509 -0.73 10.70 -12.93
N PRO A 510 0.19 9.71 -13.03
CA PRO A 510 -0.20 8.30 -13.03
C PRO A 510 -0.96 7.88 -11.77
N THR A 511 -0.52 8.33 -10.58
CA THR A 511 -1.19 8.02 -9.31
C THR A 511 -2.59 8.62 -9.27
N LEU A 512 -2.76 9.87 -9.72
CA LEU A 512 -4.09 10.52 -9.81
C LEU A 512 -5.04 9.78 -10.76
N LEU A 513 -4.53 9.28 -11.90
CA LEU A 513 -5.31 8.46 -12.82
C LEU A 513 -5.72 7.12 -12.20
N LEU A 514 -4.82 6.49 -11.45
CA LEU A 514 -5.12 5.26 -10.71
C LEU A 514 -6.15 5.49 -9.61
N MET A 515 -6.06 6.59 -8.84
CA MET A 515 -7.09 6.97 -7.86
C MET A 515 -8.44 7.15 -8.55
N ARG A 516 -8.50 7.94 -9.63
CA ARG A 516 -9.74 8.13 -10.39
C ARG A 516 -10.34 6.79 -10.86
N TRP A 517 -9.50 5.90 -11.37
CA TRP A 517 -9.92 4.57 -11.81
C TRP A 517 -10.45 3.73 -10.64
N ALA A 518 -9.75 3.77 -9.50
CA ALA A 518 -10.11 3.04 -8.28
C ALA A 518 -11.47 3.48 -7.73
N PHE A 519 -11.72 4.79 -7.63
CA PHE A 519 -13.02 5.32 -7.21
C PHE A 519 -14.12 4.97 -8.22
N ALA A 520 -13.87 5.14 -9.53
CA ALA A 520 -14.85 4.83 -10.57
C ALA A 520 -15.21 3.34 -10.68
N ARG A 521 -14.38 2.43 -10.14
CA ARG A 521 -14.62 0.99 -10.09
C ARG A 521 -15.18 0.50 -8.75
N GLY A 522 -15.42 1.42 -7.80
CA GLY A 522 -15.84 1.05 -6.45
C GLY A 522 -14.76 0.28 -5.68
N MET A 523 -13.48 0.46 -6.02
CA MET A 523 -12.36 -0.05 -5.23
C MET A 523 -12.06 0.89 -4.04
N MET A 524 -12.26 2.19 -4.26
CA MET A 524 -12.17 3.25 -3.28
C MET A 524 -13.50 3.99 -3.20
N GLN A 525 -13.77 4.59 -2.05
CA GLN A 525 -14.94 5.37 -1.73
C GLN A 525 -14.51 6.64 -0.98
N PHE A 526 -15.39 7.63 -0.91
CA PHE A 526 -15.17 8.84 -0.13
C PHE A 526 -16.16 8.89 1.03
N GLY A 527 -15.76 8.43 2.20
CA GLY A 527 -16.63 8.38 3.37
C GLY A 527 -16.68 9.72 4.10
N VAL A 528 -17.88 10.12 4.52
CA VAL A 528 -18.05 11.16 5.54
C VAL A 528 -18.69 10.57 6.79
N PHE A 529 -18.30 11.07 7.95
CA PHE A 529 -18.67 10.54 9.26
C PHE A 529 -19.03 11.68 10.19
N LYS A 530 -20.09 11.51 10.98
CA LYS A 530 -20.47 12.45 12.04
C LYS A 530 -21.00 11.76 13.27
N THR A 531 -20.94 12.47 14.39
CA THR A 531 -21.73 12.15 15.57
C THR A 531 -23.12 12.77 15.42
N ASP A 532 -24.16 11.99 15.70
CA ASP A 532 -25.51 12.50 15.91
C ASP A 532 -25.87 12.38 17.39
N HIS A 533 -26.49 13.43 17.91
CA HIS A 533 -27.02 13.45 19.27
C HIS A 533 -28.49 13.02 19.24
N ALA A 534 -28.86 12.20 20.24
CA ALA A 534 -30.23 11.75 20.47
C ALA A 534 -31.09 12.85 21.11
#